data_AF-A0AAC9X289-F1
#
_entry.id   AF-A0AAC9X289-F1
#
_cell.length_a   1.000
_cell.length_b   1.000
_cell.length_c   1.000
_cell.angle_alpha   90.00
_cell.angle_beta   90.00
_cell.angle_gamma   90.00
#
_symmetry.space_group_name_H-M   'P 1'
#
loop_
_entity.id
_entity.type
_entity.pdbx_description
1 polymer ?
#
loop_
_entity_poly.entity_id
_entity_poly.type
_entity_poly.pdbx_seq_one_letter_code
_entity_poly.pdbx_strand_id
1 'polypeptide(L)'
;MSELNEWKMMDTAPMDGTAIQARIPGHGEDNIIAWLDHYVDENGEFCGAWTFIEDQEPPDCWTDGVCWTSNEDGKPSVQPTHWKEIS
;
A
#
# COMPACT_ATOMS: atom_id res chain seq x y z
N MET A 1 2.45 -0.31 -27.25
CA MET A 1 1.30 0.20 -26.49
C MET A 1 1.72 0.18 -25.04
N SER A 2 2.11 1.32 -24.49
CA SER A 2 2.62 1.44 -23.13
C SER A 2 1.44 1.65 -22.17
N GLU A 3 0.78 0.56 -21.80
CA GLU A 3 -0.25 0.52 -20.74
C GLU A 3 0.34 0.72 -19.33
N LEU A 4 1.68 0.76 -19.22
CA LEU A 4 2.45 0.91 -17.99
C LEU A 4 2.19 2.23 -17.21
N ASN A 5 1.42 3.17 -17.77
CA ASN A 5 1.17 4.48 -17.17
C ASN A 5 -0.31 4.77 -16.90
N GLU A 6 -1.20 3.79 -17.08
CA GLU A 6 -2.61 3.99 -16.74
C GLU A 6 -2.85 3.71 -15.25
N TRP A 7 -3.43 4.70 -14.57
CA TRP A 7 -3.90 4.55 -13.20
C TRP A 7 -5.10 3.61 -13.16
N LYS A 8 -4.94 2.48 -12.48
CA LYS A 8 -5.97 1.46 -12.24
C LYS A 8 -6.49 1.58 -10.81
N MET A 9 -7.69 1.07 -10.57
CA MET A 9 -8.28 1.03 -9.22
C MET A 9 -7.47 0.10 -8.31
N MET A 10 -7.26 0.48 -7.04
CA MET A 10 -6.41 -0.27 -6.11
C MET A 10 -6.86 -1.72 -5.87
N ASP A 11 -8.15 -2.00 -5.99
CA ASP A 11 -8.71 -3.36 -5.87
C ASP A 11 -8.23 -4.33 -6.98
N THR A 12 -7.66 -3.80 -8.06
CA THR A 12 -7.05 -4.58 -9.15
C THR A 12 -5.53 -4.74 -9.01
N ALA A 13 -4.93 -4.20 -7.95
CA ALA A 13 -3.50 -4.24 -7.74
C ALA A 13 -2.99 -5.67 -7.48
N PRO A 14 -1.80 -6.03 -7.98
CA PRO A 14 -1.21 -7.33 -7.72
C PRO A 14 -0.82 -7.47 -6.25
N MET A 15 -1.41 -8.46 -5.56
CA MET A 15 -1.13 -8.79 -4.16
C MET A 15 -0.10 -9.92 -4.05
N ASP A 16 0.94 -9.88 -4.88
CA ASP A 16 1.95 -10.93 -5.04
C ASP A 16 3.37 -10.49 -4.66
N GLY A 17 3.50 -9.32 -4.01
CA GLY A 17 4.78 -8.69 -3.70
C GLY A 17 5.35 -7.81 -4.82
N THR A 18 4.66 -7.68 -5.95
CA THR A 18 5.07 -6.75 -7.01
C THR A 18 4.99 -5.30 -6.51
N ALA A 19 6.07 -4.56 -6.74
CA ALA A 19 6.15 -3.14 -6.48
C ALA A 19 5.24 -2.36 -7.43
N ILE A 20 4.43 -1.46 -6.89
CA ILE A 20 3.52 -0.59 -7.64
C ILE A 20 3.66 0.85 -7.18
N GLN A 21 3.40 1.77 -8.11
CA GLN A 21 3.23 3.17 -7.77
C GLN A 21 1.77 3.41 -7.39
N ALA A 22 1.52 4.02 -6.23
CA ALA A 22 0.20 4.19 -5.65
C ALA A 22 -0.12 5.64 -5.34
N ARG A 23 -1.43 5.95 -5.42
CA ARG A 23 -1.98 7.25 -5.03
C ARG A 23 -2.61 7.17 -3.65
N ILE A 24 -2.01 7.86 -2.69
CA ILE A 24 -2.44 7.93 -1.30
C ILE A 24 -3.05 9.32 -1.05
N PRO A 25 -4.35 9.41 -0.73
CA PRO A 25 -4.99 10.70 -0.43
C PRO A 25 -4.22 11.51 0.62
N GLY A 26 -3.83 12.75 0.29
CA GLY A 26 -3.05 13.60 1.20
C GLY A 26 -1.54 13.39 1.18
N HIS A 27 -1.03 12.35 0.51
CA HIS A 27 0.39 11.98 0.43
C HIS A 27 0.92 11.84 -1.01
N GLY A 28 0.16 12.34 -1.99
CA GLY A 28 0.61 12.37 -3.39
C GLY A 28 0.37 11.07 -4.17
N GLU A 29 1.11 10.92 -5.26
CA GLU A 29 0.92 9.86 -6.25
C GLU A 29 2.24 9.19 -6.67
N ASP A 30 3.33 9.50 -5.99
CA ASP A 30 4.69 8.98 -6.16
C ASP A 30 5.06 7.91 -5.12
N ASN A 31 4.04 7.37 -4.44
CA ASN A 31 4.23 6.41 -3.37
C ASN A 31 4.57 5.03 -3.93
N ILE A 32 5.70 4.43 -3.55
CA ILE A 32 6.09 3.09 -4.02
C ILE A 32 5.84 2.06 -2.93
N ILE A 33 4.87 1.18 -3.18
CA ILE A 33 4.40 0.18 -2.21
C ILE A 33 4.37 -1.22 -2.82
N ALA A 34 4.40 -2.24 -1.97
CA ALA A 34 4.16 -3.64 -2.34
C ALA A 34 3.28 -4.33 -1.30
N TRP A 35 2.54 -5.36 -1.74
CA TRP A 35 1.77 -6.20 -0.83
C TRP A 35 2.68 -7.25 -0.19
N LEU A 36 2.86 -7.19 1.13
CA LEU A 36 3.63 -8.19 1.86
C LEU A 36 2.66 -9.01 2.72
N ASP A 37 2.69 -10.33 2.59
CA ASP A 37 1.80 -11.30 3.26
C ASP A 37 2.46 -11.98 4.48
N HIS A 38 3.62 -11.50 4.90
CA HIS A 38 4.38 -12.04 6.03
C HIS A 38 3.92 -11.55 7.40
N TYR A 39 2.83 -10.77 7.45
CA TYR A 39 2.34 -10.20 8.68
C TYR A 39 1.39 -11.15 9.40
N VAL A 40 1.21 -10.91 10.69
CA VAL A 40 0.32 -11.71 11.54
C VAL A 40 -0.61 -10.75 12.27
N ASP A 41 -1.91 -11.00 12.18
CA ASP A 41 -2.92 -10.18 12.85
C ASP A 41 -3.05 -10.51 14.35
N GLU A 42 -3.97 -9.82 15.03
CA GLU A 42 -4.25 -10.02 16.46
C GLU A 42 -4.75 -11.43 16.82
N ASN A 43 -5.28 -12.18 15.84
CA ASN A 43 -5.76 -13.55 16.01
C ASN A 43 -4.68 -14.60 15.72
N GLY A 44 -3.48 -14.17 15.31
CA GLY A 44 -2.42 -15.07 14.89
C GLY A 44 -2.56 -15.58 13.45
N GLU A 45 -3.43 -14.96 12.64
CA GLU A 45 -3.64 -15.32 11.25
C GLU A 45 -2.69 -14.54 10.35
N PHE A 46 -2.14 -15.20 9.32
CA PHE A 46 -1.32 -14.54 8.33
C PHE A 46 -2.16 -13.55 7.52
N CYS A 47 -1.72 -12.30 7.48
CA CYS A 47 -2.40 -11.24 6.76
C CYS A 47 -1.40 -10.50 5.87
N GLY A 48 -1.94 -9.89 4.82
CA GLY A 48 -1.16 -9.04 3.94
C GLY A 48 -1.53 -7.57 4.10
N ALA A 49 -0.54 -6.72 3.87
CA ALA A 49 -0.72 -5.27 3.92
C ALA A 49 0.19 -4.57 2.91
N TRP A 50 -0.29 -3.44 2.40
CA TRP A 50 0.50 -2.56 1.55
C TRP A 50 1.59 -1.90 2.38
N THR A 51 2.84 -2.09 1.97
CA THR A 51 4.03 -1.62 2.69
C THR A 51 4.87 -0.75 1.77
N PHE A 52 5.39 0.36 2.26
CA PHE A 52 6.40 1.12 1.53
C PHE A 52 7.69 0.29 1.36
N ILE A 53 8.16 0.18 0.12
CA ILE A 53 9.42 -0.52 -0.19
C ILE A 53 10.58 0.44 -0.47
N GLU A 54 10.28 1.73 -0.54
CA GLU A 54 11.26 2.81 -0.65
C GLU A 54 11.26 3.65 0.63
N ASP A 55 12.36 4.36 0.87
CA ASP A 55 12.50 5.29 1.99
C ASP A 55 11.72 6.58 1.68
N GLN A 56 10.41 6.53 1.94
CA GLN A 56 9.45 7.60 1.74
C GLN A 56 8.78 7.91 3.08
N GLU A 57 8.40 9.17 3.31
CA GLU A 57 7.72 9.56 4.54
C GLU A 57 6.30 8.98 4.55
N PRO A 58 6.02 7.93 5.36
CA PRO A 58 4.72 7.31 5.35
C PRO A 58 3.69 8.25 6.00
N PRO A 59 2.39 8.09 5.72
CA PRO A 59 1.37 8.76 6.49
C PRO A 59 1.52 8.48 7.98
N ASP A 60 1.29 9.50 8.83
CA ASP A 60 1.29 9.35 10.30
C ASP A 60 0.34 8.25 10.80
N CYS A 61 -0.64 7.87 9.98
CA CYS A 61 -1.61 6.83 10.27
C CYS A 61 -1.13 5.41 9.88
N TRP A 62 -0.02 5.27 9.15
CA TRP A 62 0.58 3.99 8.82
C TRP A 62 1.62 3.65 9.88
N THR A 63 1.49 2.48 10.49
CA THR A 63 2.45 2.00 11.48
C THR A 63 3.62 1.34 10.76
N ASP A 64 4.85 1.79 11.01
CA ASP A 64 6.09 1.28 10.39
C ASP A 64 6.07 1.27 8.85
N GLY A 65 5.36 2.21 8.23
CA GLY A 65 5.21 2.26 6.77
C GLY A 65 4.29 1.18 6.19
N VAL A 66 3.48 0.55 7.03
CA VAL A 66 2.49 -0.46 6.65
C VAL A 66 1.07 0.09 6.75
N CYS A 67 0.30 -0.04 5.68
CA CYS A 67 -1.09 0.37 5.58
C CYS A 67 -2.01 -0.73 6.13
N TRP A 68 -2.39 -0.60 7.40
CA TRP A 68 -3.34 -1.50 8.04
C TRP A 68 -4.80 -1.08 7.80
N THR A 69 -5.74 -2.01 7.89
CA THR A 69 -7.18 -1.69 7.91
C THR A 69 -7.51 -0.71 9.06
N SER A 70 -6.86 -0.90 10.21
CA SER A 70 -6.83 0.03 11.33
C SER A 70 -5.44 -0.04 11.97
N ASN A 71 -4.84 1.11 12.28
CA ASN A 71 -3.56 1.17 12.97
C ASN A 71 -3.69 0.82 14.47
N GLU A 72 -2.57 0.83 15.21
CA GLU A 72 -2.54 0.49 16.65
C GLU A 72 -3.43 1.40 17.53
N ASP A 73 -3.77 2.59 17.06
CA ASP A 73 -4.68 3.53 17.72
C ASP A 73 -6.16 3.30 17.35
N GLY A 74 -6.47 2.26 16.57
CA GLY A 74 -7.81 1.98 16.06
C GLY A 74 -8.30 3.00 15.02
N LYS A 75 -7.39 3.80 14.44
CA LYS A 75 -7.72 4.73 13.35
C LYS A 75 -7.57 4.02 12.00
N PRO A 76 -8.52 4.19 11.08
CA PRO A 76 -8.36 3.66 9.73
C PRO A 76 -7.17 4.32 9.06
N SER A 77 -6.25 3.52 8.52
CA SER A 77 -5.15 4.04 7.71
C SER A 77 -5.71 4.65 6.43
N VAL A 78 -5.04 5.66 5.91
CA VAL A 78 -5.37 6.21 4.59
C VAL A 78 -5.00 5.18 3.54
N GLN A 79 -6.03 4.53 2.98
CA GLN A 79 -5.84 3.48 1.98
C GLN A 79 -5.42 4.08 0.62
N PRO A 80 -4.50 3.44 -0.10
CA PRO A 80 -4.23 3.79 -1.49
C PRO A 80 -5.49 3.60 -2.35
N THR A 81 -5.71 4.52 -3.28
CA THR A 81 -6.95 4.55 -4.09
C THR A 81 -6.74 4.06 -5.52
N HIS A 82 -5.56 4.29 -6.06
CA HIS A 82 -5.19 3.91 -7.43
C HIS A 82 -3.75 3.41 -7.44
N TRP A 83 -3.43 2.59 -8.43
CA TRP A 83 -2.09 2.11 -8.68
C TRP A 83 -1.73 2.16 -10.17
N LYS A 84 -0.43 2.08 -10.46
CA LYS A 84 0.08 1.79 -11.80
C LYS A 84 1.40 1.02 -11.68
N GLU A 85 1.79 0.41 -12.80
CA GLU A 85 3.06 -0.31 -12.90
C GLU A 85 4.24 0.68 -12.88
N ILE A 86 5.35 0.25 -12.30
CA ILE A 86 6.60 1.01 -12.30
C ILE A 86 7.32 0.70 -13.61
N SER A 87 7.52 1.71 -14.47
CA SER A 87 8.17 1.55 -15.78
C SER A 87 9.69 1.58 -15.69
#